data_AF-A0A0G0MYS4-F1
#
_entry.id   AF-A0A0G0MYS4-F1
#
_cell.length_a   1.000
_cell.length_b   1.000
_cell.length_c   1.000
_cell.angle_alpha   90.00
_cell.angle_beta   90.00
_cell.angle_gamma   90.00
#
_symmetry.space_group_name_H-M   'P 1'
#
loop_
_entity.id
_entity.type
_entity.pdbx_description
1 polymer ?
#
loop_
_entity_poly.entity_id
_entity_poly.type
_entity_poly.pdbx_seq_one_letter_code
_entity_poly.pdbx_strand_id
1 'polypeptide(L)'
;MAEITMFPFDSSYLPKSERDTLKILEKVGEQVHKIWEKQVNPKTGAVSFYPDDLSREELMVAAKKNAKLLSPYTVVKRDKNRHLHAVNYREEYKKEHDRICELLTLATKTTKEKRLSWYLGRVSSQLDKGDFDGALKTFLTIQNTNIDVLIGPIESYNDSFMGIKRSYQYSLRVLRNYETQEVEEMTKIVGKLGILKPSKSVAAKLKSDKIKIRVDDVLMFAGRQAGSRPSSTNLPNNPEWVEKYGTKIVVYHNSLFWKFETQLKQYLKTVKKFDANRTKEAMSQANYRLIVLHEIAEGVVKFRGMERRLGEYIDVIRELNADLFGVRSAKYHVLNGLISLEQYNELLVAFLVFAINVCHKAKKEASIMVYARGFYLAFNYFVKSKAILLKNGFITIDFAKLSADIDVVSNIIVGLMENGNSDDARKLFERWEDPTIVNKLPKVGK
;
A
#
# COMPACT_ATOMS: atom_id res chain seq x y z
N MET A 1 7.45 -18.61 10.11
CA MET A 1 6.81 -18.06 8.89
C MET A 1 5.53 -17.34 9.30
N ALA A 2 5.08 -16.33 8.55
CA ALA A 2 3.82 -15.66 8.89
C ALA A 2 2.65 -16.60 8.56
N GLU A 3 1.77 -16.84 9.53
CA GLU A 3 0.55 -17.61 9.34
C GLU A 3 -0.50 -16.81 8.55
N ILE A 4 -1.45 -17.51 7.93
CA ILE A 4 -2.66 -16.92 7.34
C ILE A 4 -3.30 -15.97 8.37
N THR A 5 -3.60 -14.74 7.93
CA THR A 5 -4.29 -13.78 8.78
C THR A 5 -5.77 -13.76 8.42
N MET A 6 -6.63 -14.08 9.38
CA MET A 6 -8.08 -13.98 9.29
C MET A 6 -8.56 -12.80 10.12
N PHE A 7 -9.61 -12.11 9.67
CA PHE A 7 -10.29 -11.11 10.48
C PHE A 7 -11.74 -11.56 10.73
N PRO A 8 -12.30 -11.23 11.92
CA PRO A 8 -13.73 -11.41 12.16
C PRO A 8 -14.56 -10.67 11.10
N PHE A 9 -15.54 -11.36 10.53
CA PHE A 9 -16.41 -10.81 9.50
C PHE A 9 -17.80 -11.43 9.59
N ASP A 10 -18.83 -10.59 9.69
CA ASP A 10 -20.21 -11.04 9.59
C ASP A 10 -20.65 -11.06 8.12
N SER A 11 -20.86 -12.26 7.58
CA SER A 11 -21.33 -12.44 6.19
C SER A 11 -22.85 -12.56 6.08
N SER A 12 -23.61 -12.42 7.16
CA SER A 12 -25.05 -12.68 7.23
C SER A 12 -25.86 -11.86 6.21
N TYR A 13 -25.42 -10.63 5.93
CA TYR A 13 -26.05 -9.70 4.98
C TYR A 13 -25.81 -10.07 3.50
N LEU A 14 -24.84 -10.94 3.20
CA LEU A 14 -24.55 -11.37 1.83
C LEU A 14 -25.54 -12.46 1.37
N PRO A 15 -25.91 -12.51 0.08
CA PRO A 15 -26.70 -13.61 -0.48
C PRO A 15 -26.05 -14.98 -0.22
N LYS A 16 -26.86 -16.04 -0.07
CA LYS A 16 -26.36 -17.40 0.18
C LYS A 16 -25.28 -17.83 -0.83
N SER A 17 -25.48 -17.55 -2.12
CA SER A 17 -24.49 -17.87 -3.16
C SER A 17 -23.14 -17.21 -2.92
N GLU A 18 -23.12 -15.96 -2.44
CA GLU A 18 -21.87 -15.26 -2.13
C GLU A 18 -21.22 -15.83 -0.87
N ARG A 19 -21.99 -16.13 0.18
CA ARG A 19 -21.47 -16.81 1.38
C ARG A 19 -20.84 -18.16 1.07
N ASP A 20 -21.46 -18.95 0.20
CA ASP A 20 -20.91 -20.24 -0.23
C ASP A 20 -19.69 -20.06 -1.14
N THR A 21 -19.66 -19.02 -1.99
CA THR A 21 -18.47 -18.62 -2.75
C THR A 21 -17.30 -18.22 -1.84
N LEU A 22 -17.53 -17.46 -0.77
CA LEU A 22 -16.48 -17.07 0.18
C LEU A 22 -15.76 -18.28 0.78
N LYS A 23 -16.50 -19.30 1.22
CA LYS A 23 -15.93 -20.55 1.76
C LYS A 23 -15.03 -21.28 0.75
N ILE A 24 -15.34 -21.21 -0.53
CA ILE A 24 -14.50 -21.79 -1.59
C ILE A 24 -13.23 -20.95 -1.77
N LEU A 25 -13.38 -19.62 -1.76
CA LEU A 25 -12.26 -18.69 -1.92
C LEU A 25 -11.28 -18.72 -0.74
N GLU A 26 -11.73 -18.97 0.48
CA GLU A 26 -10.83 -19.23 1.63
C GLU A 26 -9.88 -20.41 1.34
N LYS A 27 -10.41 -21.52 0.79
CA LYS A 27 -9.60 -22.68 0.38
C LYS A 27 -8.62 -22.36 -0.75
N VAL A 28 -8.96 -21.39 -1.62
CA VAL A 28 -8.01 -20.86 -2.63
C VAL A 28 -6.85 -20.17 -1.91
N GLY A 29 -7.15 -19.30 -0.94
CA GLY A 29 -6.15 -18.61 -0.13
C GLY A 29 -5.21 -19.58 0.59
N GLU A 30 -5.72 -20.69 1.11
CA GLU A 30 -4.90 -21.74 1.72
C GLU A 30 -3.88 -22.33 0.72
N GLN A 31 -4.29 -22.61 -0.52
CA GLN A 31 -3.35 -23.12 -1.53
C GLN A 31 -2.32 -22.06 -1.93
N VAL A 32 -2.72 -20.80 -2.04
CA VAL A 32 -1.77 -19.70 -2.29
C VAL A 32 -0.77 -19.58 -1.14
N HIS A 33 -1.20 -19.77 0.11
CA HIS A 33 -0.30 -19.75 1.25
C HIS A 33 0.73 -20.89 1.20
N LYS A 34 0.33 -22.09 0.79
CA LYS A 34 1.27 -23.21 0.57
C LYS A 34 2.34 -22.90 -0.49
N ILE A 35 1.99 -22.16 -1.54
CA ILE A 35 2.98 -21.69 -2.52
C ILE A 35 3.97 -20.74 -1.84
N TRP A 36 3.46 -19.78 -1.06
CA TRP A 36 4.30 -18.84 -0.34
C TRP A 36 5.23 -19.51 0.67
N GLU A 37 4.78 -20.53 1.39
CA GLU A 37 5.63 -21.31 2.29
C GLU A 37 6.81 -21.96 1.55
N LYS A 38 6.64 -22.35 0.28
CA LYS A 38 7.74 -22.84 -0.57
C LYS A 38 8.68 -21.73 -1.05
N GLN A 39 8.21 -20.48 -1.09
CA GLN A 39 9.03 -19.31 -1.44
C GLN A 39 9.86 -18.80 -0.25
N VAL A 40 9.47 -19.16 0.98
CA VAL A 40 10.13 -18.70 2.22
C VAL A 40 11.03 -19.80 2.77
N ASN A 41 12.29 -19.45 3.05
CA ASN A 41 13.17 -20.33 3.80
C ASN A 41 12.63 -20.47 5.25
N PRO A 42 12.28 -21.68 5.72
CA PRO A 42 11.65 -21.85 7.02
C PRO A 42 12.58 -21.53 8.20
N LYS A 43 13.91 -21.58 7.99
CA LYS A 43 14.90 -21.30 9.04
C LYS A 43 15.20 -19.81 9.17
N THR A 44 15.36 -19.11 8.05
CA THR A 44 15.77 -17.69 8.05
C THR A 44 14.59 -16.72 7.89
N GLY A 45 13.45 -17.21 7.39
CA GLY A 45 12.31 -16.38 7.01
C GLY A 45 12.54 -15.53 5.75
N ALA A 46 13.72 -15.63 5.14
CA ALA A 46 14.03 -14.95 3.89
C ALA A 46 13.31 -15.61 2.72
N VAL A 47 12.81 -14.80 1.80
CA VAL A 47 12.25 -15.31 0.54
C VAL A 47 13.39 -15.57 -0.43
N SER A 48 13.43 -16.76 -1.03
CA SER A 48 14.46 -17.11 -2.00
C SER A 48 13.85 -17.66 -3.29
N PHE A 49 14.39 -17.18 -4.41
CA PHE A 49 14.02 -17.58 -5.77
C PHE A 49 15.23 -18.08 -6.56
N TYR A 50 16.39 -18.18 -5.89
CA TYR A 50 17.69 -18.37 -6.49
C TYR A 50 18.47 -19.40 -5.65
N PRO A 51 19.47 -20.09 -6.24
CA PRO A 51 20.42 -20.87 -5.46
C PRO A 51 21.19 -19.98 -4.49
N ASP A 52 21.44 -20.45 -3.27
CA ASP A 52 22.11 -19.67 -2.21
C ASP A 52 23.56 -19.30 -2.58
N ASP A 53 24.20 -20.05 -3.47
CA ASP A 53 25.57 -19.85 -3.94
C ASP A 53 25.69 -18.99 -5.21
N LEU A 54 24.56 -18.46 -5.72
CA LEU A 54 24.52 -17.74 -6.99
C LEU A 54 25.02 -16.29 -6.83
N SER A 55 26.03 -15.90 -7.63
CA SER A 55 26.43 -14.49 -7.75
C SER A 55 25.61 -13.75 -8.80
N ARG A 56 25.55 -12.41 -8.69
CA ARG A 56 24.82 -11.58 -9.66
C ARG A 56 25.49 -11.65 -11.03
N GLU A 57 26.82 -11.68 -11.07
CA GLU A 57 27.62 -11.76 -12.28
C GLU A 57 27.35 -13.07 -13.03
N GLU A 58 27.32 -14.20 -12.31
CA GLU A 58 27.00 -15.50 -12.88
C GLU A 58 25.59 -15.51 -13.47
N LEU A 59 24.60 -14.98 -12.73
CA LEU A 59 23.22 -14.87 -13.21
C LEU A 59 23.15 -14.03 -14.49
N MET A 60 23.82 -12.87 -14.53
CA MET A 60 23.78 -11.98 -15.69
C MET A 60 24.46 -12.58 -16.92
N VAL A 61 25.55 -13.34 -16.74
CA VAL A 61 26.20 -14.08 -17.83
C VAL A 61 25.28 -15.17 -18.37
N ALA A 62 24.66 -15.96 -17.49
CA ALA A 62 23.73 -17.01 -17.89
C ALA A 62 22.46 -16.43 -18.56
N ALA A 63 21.96 -15.30 -18.07
CA ALA A 63 20.78 -14.62 -18.60
C ALA A 63 20.95 -14.13 -20.05
N LYS A 64 22.19 -13.86 -20.51
CA LYS A 64 22.46 -13.55 -21.92
C LYS A 64 22.05 -14.70 -22.85
N LYS A 65 22.16 -15.95 -22.40
CA LYS A 65 21.76 -17.15 -23.15
C LYS A 65 20.31 -17.56 -22.87
N ASN A 66 19.80 -17.26 -21.69
CA ASN A 66 18.44 -17.59 -21.29
C ASN A 66 17.78 -16.45 -20.49
N ALA A 67 17.09 -15.55 -21.19
CA ALA A 67 16.41 -14.41 -20.59
C ALA A 67 15.34 -14.82 -19.54
N LYS A 68 14.84 -16.06 -19.55
CA LYS A 68 13.87 -16.55 -18.55
C LYS A 68 14.45 -16.57 -17.13
N LEU A 69 15.77 -16.58 -16.97
CA LEU A 69 16.44 -16.44 -15.68
C LEU A 69 16.14 -15.11 -15.00
N LEU A 70 15.83 -14.06 -15.78
CA LEU A 70 15.43 -12.73 -15.30
C LEU A 70 13.91 -12.50 -15.40
N SER A 71 13.11 -13.54 -15.67
CA SER A 71 11.65 -13.40 -15.64
C SER A 71 11.17 -13.18 -14.19
N PRO A 72 10.18 -12.32 -13.94
CA PRO A 72 9.58 -12.16 -12.61
C PRO A 72 8.82 -13.40 -12.12
N TYR A 73 8.58 -14.38 -13.01
CA TYR A 73 7.72 -15.55 -12.79
C TYR A 73 8.46 -16.89 -12.88
N THR A 74 9.76 -16.88 -12.56
CA THR A 74 10.59 -18.09 -12.56
C THR A 74 11.40 -18.24 -11.29
N VAL A 75 11.58 -19.48 -10.85
CA VAL A 75 12.61 -19.85 -9.87
C VAL A 75 13.87 -20.26 -10.64
N VAL A 76 15.03 -19.77 -10.21
CA VAL A 76 16.33 -20.17 -10.76
C VAL A 76 16.85 -21.36 -9.97
N LYS A 77 17.25 -22.43 -10.67
CA LYS A 77 17.80 -23.65 -10.07
C LYS A 77 19.07 -24.08 -10.78
N ARG A 78 19.88 -24.88 -10.09
CA ARG A 78 21.02 -25.59 -10.68
C ARG A 78 20.61 -26.99 -11.09
N ASP A 79 21.06 -27.43 -12.26
CA ASP A 79 20.97 -28.84 -12.66
C ASP A 79 22.10 -29.67 -12.02
N LYS A 80 22.17 -30.97 -12.36
CA LYS A 80 23.21 -31.90 -11.87
C LYS A 80 24.64 -31.48 -12.27
N ASN A 81 24.78 -30.71 -13.33
CA ASN A 81 26.06 -30.20 -13.85
C ASN A 81 26.34 -28.76 -13.37
N ARG A 82 25.57 -28.27 -12.39
CA ARG A 82 25.60 -26.90 -11.84
C ARG A 82 25.19 -25.79 -12.80
N HIS A 83 24.65 -26.09 -13.98
CA HIS A 83 24.15 -25.07 -14.89
C HIS A 83 22.83 -24.49 -14.40
N LEU A 84 22.68 -23.17 -14.59
CA LEU A 84 21.46 -22.45 -14.23
C LEU A 84 20.35 -22.69 -15.25
N HIS A 85 19.17 -23.01 -14.76
CA HIS A 85 17.93 -23.06 -15.54
C HIS A 85 16.79 -22.36 -14.79
N ALA A 86 15.80 -21.91 -15.55
CA ALA A 86 14.63 -21.20 -15.04
C ALA A 86 13.40 -22.11 -15.10
N VAL A 87 12.76 -22.35 -13.96
CA VAL A 87 11.49 -23.09 -13.86
C VAL A 87 10.36 -22.08 -13.70
N ASN A 88 9.34 -22.13 -14.57
CA ASN A 88 8.19 -21.21 -14.50
C ASN A 88 7.35 -21.53 -13.26
N TYR A 89 6.78 -20.50 -12.60
CA TYR A 89 5.94 -20.69 -11.41
C TYR A 89 4.76 -21.65 -11.60
N ARG A 90 4.13 -21.65 -12.79
CA ARG A 90 3.04 -22.58 -13.12
C ARG A 90 3.50 -24.05 -13.07
N GLU A 91 4.76 -24.30 -13.39
CA GLU A 91 5.39 -25.64 -13.31
C GLU A 91 5.90 -25.92 -11.89
N GLU A 92 6.66 -24.98 -11.32
CA GLU A 92 7.26 -25.10 -9.98
C GLU A 92 6.21 -25.42 -8.90
N TYR A 93 5.05 -24.76 -8.99
CA TYR A 93 3.97 -24.89 -8.02
C TYR A 93 2.75 -25.62 -8.62
N LYS A 94 2.96 -26.54 -9.57
CA LYS A 94 1.90 -27.20 -10.34
C LYS A 94 0.77 -27.74 -9.48
N LYS A 95 1.09 -28.46 -8.39
CA LYS A 95 0.09 -29.09 -7.51
C LYS A 95 -0.87 -28.06 -6.92
N GLU A 96 -0.35 -26.99 -6.34
CA GLU A 96 -1.16 -25.92 -5.75
C GLU A 96 -1.89 -25.12 -6.84
N HIS A 97 -1.26 -24.90 -7.99
CA HIS A 97 -1.87 -24.24 -9.15
C HIS A 97 -3.10 -24.97 -9.67
N ASP A 98 -2.98 -26.27 -9.93
CA ASP A 98 -4.09 -27.08 -10.43
C ASP A 98 -5.26 -27.00 -9.45
N ARG A 99 -4.98 -27.08 -8.13
CA ARG A 99 -6.00 -26.97 -7.09
C ARG A 99 -6.63 -25.56 -7.00
N ILE A 100 -5.84 -24.50 -7.16
CA ILE A 100 -6.34 -23.12 -7.23
C ILE A 100 -7.32 -22.98 -8.41
N CYS A 101 -6.95 -23.47 -9.59
CA CYS A 101 -7.79 -23.40 -10.79
C CYS A 101 -9.10 -24.18 -10.65
N GLU A 102 -9.05 -25.39 -10.06
CA GLU A 102 -10.25 -26.17 -9.74
C GLU A 102 -11.20 -25.41 -8.82
N LEU A 103 -10.68 -24.84 -7.74
CA LEU A 103 -11.46 -24.10 -6.74
C LEU A 103 -12.04 -22.81 -7.31
N LEU A 104 -11.26 -22.05 -8.10
CA LEU A 104 -11.77 -20.87 -8.79
C LEU A 104 -12.88 -21.23 -9.78
N THR A 105 -12.73 -22.32 -10.53
CA THR A 105 -13.76 -22.85 -11.44
C THR A 105 -15.00 -23.33 -10.69
N LEU A 106 -14.86 -23.88 -9.48
CA LEU A 106 -16.00 -24.20 -8.63
C LEU A 106 -16.71 -22.93 -8.13
N ALA A 107 -15.93 -21.92 -7.75
CA ALA A 107 -16.46 -20.64 -7.29
C ALA A 107 -17.26 -19.92 -8.40
N THR A 108 -16.85 -20.00 -9.68
CA THR A 108 -17.61 -19.43 -10.81
C THR A 108 -19.01 -20.01 -10.93
N LYS A 109 -19.16 -21.32 -10.68
CA LYS A 109 -20.44 -22.04 -10.72
C LYS A 109 -21.31 -21.77 -9.49
N THR A 110 -20.69 -21.32 -8.39
CA THR A 110 -21.35 -21.10 -7.10
C THR A 110 -21.93 -19.69 -7.00
N THR A 111 -21.20 -18.67 -7.47
CA THR A 111 -21.69 -17.29 -7.41
C THR A 111 -22.79 -17.03 -8.46
N LYS A 112 -23.80 -16.25 -8.08
CA LYS A 112 -24.81 -15.72 -9.00
C LYS A 112 -24.46 -14.34 -9.57
N GLU A 113 -23.43 -13.67 -9.03
CA GLU A 113 -22.94 -12.38 -9.55
C GLU A 113 -22.09 -12.63 -10.80
N LYS A 114 -22.65 -12.29 -11.97
CA LYS A 114 -22.08 -12.58 -13.28
C LYS A 114 -20.68 -11.98 -13.47
N ARG A 115 -20.43 -10.77 -12.94
CA ARG A 115 -19.12 -10.10 -13.05
C ARG A 115 -18.06 -10.82 -12.24
N LEU A 116 -18.41 -11.28 -11.03
CA LEU A 116 -17.51 -12.07 -10.19
C LEU A 116 -17.24 -13.43 -10.82
N SER A 117 -18.28 -14.10 -11.34
CA SER A 117 -18.13 -15.38 -12.05
C SER A 117 -17.18 -15.26 -13.24
N TRP A 118 -17.36 -14.23 -14.07
CA TRP A 118 -16.48 -13.92 -15.20
C TRP A 118 -15.03 -13.69 -14.75
N TYR A 119 -14.84 -12.87 -13.70
CA TYR A 119 -13.52 -12.56 -13.17
C TYR A 119 -12.79 -13.81 -12.68
N LEU A 120 -13.44 -14.61 -11.83
CA LEU A 120 -12.86 -15.83 -11.27
C LEU A 120 -12.51 -16.85 -12.37
N GLY A 121 -13.37 -16.99 -13.39
CA GLY A 121 -13.10 -17.86 -14.53
C GLY A 121 -11.94 -17.38 -15.39
N ARG A 122 -11.86 -16.07 -15.63
CA ARG A 122 -10.78 -15.46 -16.42
C ARG A 122 -9.43 -15.59 -15.70
N VAL A 123 -9.40 -15.30 -14.40
CA VAL A 123 -8.20 -15.48 -13.57
C VAL A 123 -7.79 -16.94 -13.52
N SER A 124 -8.72 -17.87 -13.32
CA SER A 124 -8.41 -19.31 -13.35
C SER A 124 -7.73 -19.72 -14.66
N SER A 125 -8.27 -19.30 -15.81
CA SER A 125 -7.68 -19.64 -17.11
C SER A 125 -6.30 -19.01 -17.32
N GLN A 126 -6.09 -17.79 -16.83
CA GLN A 126 -4.81 -17.09 -16.94
C GLN A 126 -3.74 -17.72 -16.05
N LEU A 127 -4.07 -18.04 -14.79
CA LEU A 127 -3.17 -18.75 -13.89
C LEU A 127 -2.79 -20.13 -14.45
N ASP A 128 -3.75 -20.86 -15.04
CA ASP A 128 -3.47 -22.16 -15.65
C ASP A 128 -2.47 -22.08 -16.82
N LYS A 129 -2.51 -20.99 -17.59
CA LYS A 129 -1.57 -20.71 -18.68
C LYS A 129 -0.24 -20.09 -18.22
N GLY A 130 -0.09 -19.78 -16.93
CA GLY A 130 1.05 -18.99 -16.42
C GLY A 130 1.03 -17.52 -16.86
N ASP A 131 -0.11 -16.99 -17.29
CA ASP A 131 -0.31 -15.57 -17.65
C ASP A 131 -0.66 -14.73 -16.42
N PHE A 132 0.33 -14.54 -15.54
CA PHE A 132 0.16 -13.79 -14.28
C PHE A 132 -0.12 -12.30 -14.51
N ASP A 133 0.50 -11.72 -15.53
CA ASP A 133 0.21 -10.34 -15.95
C ASP A 133 -1.23 -10.19 -16.43
N GLY A 134 -1.73 -11.16 -17.17
CA GLY A 134 -3.14 -11.23 -17.57
C GLY A 134 -4.07 -11.27 -16.37
N ALA A 135 -3.78 -12.11 -15.37
CA ALA A 135 -4.58 -12.19 -14.14
C ALA A 135 -4.64 -10.84 -13.41
N LEU A 136 -3.51 -10.15 -13.27
CA LEU A 136 -3.46 -8.82 -12.67
C LEU A 136 -4.22 -7.79 -13.52
N LYS A 137 -4.09 -7.80 -14.85
CA LYS A 137 -4.87 -6.91 -15.75
C LYS A 137 -6.37 -7.14 -15.61
N THR A 138 -6.81 -8.40 -15.45
CA THR A 138 -8.22 -8.73 -15.19
C THR A 138 -8.67 -8.14 -13.84
N PHE A 139 -7.84 -8.20 -12.80
CA PHE A 139 -8.12 -7.59 -11.50
C PHE A 139 -8.22 -6.06 -11.55
N LEU A 140 -7.39 -5.40 -12.36
CA LEU A 140 -7.45 -3.95 -12.56
C LEU A 140 -8.71 -3.53 -13.32
N THR A 141 -9.18 -4.35 -14.25
CA THR A 141 -10.24 -3.98 -15.21
C THR A 141 -11.65 -4.45 -14.82
N ILE A 142 -11.81 -5.39 -13.87
CA ILE A 142 -13.13 -5.76 -13.33
C ILE A 142 -13.83 -4.55 -12.65
N GLN A 143 -15.13 -4.42 -12.83
CA GLN A 143 -15.98 -3.48 -12.09
C GLN A 143 -16.26 -3.99 -10.67
N ASN A 144 -16.61 -3.09 -9.76
CA ASN A 144 -16.86 -3.43 -8.36
C ASN A 144 -17.98 -4.47 -8.20
N THR A 145 -17.66 -5.55 -7.48
CA THR A 145 -18.58 -6.58 -6.98
C THR A 145 -18.57 -6.59 -5.44
N ASN A 146 -19.46 -7.32 -4.79
CA ASN A 146 -19.43 -7.42 -3.32
C ASN A 146 -18.14 -8.11 -2.85
N ILE A 147 -17.79 -9.24 -3.44
CA ILE A 147 -16.54 -9.95 -3.16
C ILE A 147 -15.45 -9.46 -4.10
N ASP A 148 -14.25 -9.21 -3.60
CA ASP A 148 -13.05 -8.90 -4.40
C ASP A 148 -11.90 -9.83 -3.97
N VAL A 149 -11.12 -10.30 -4.95
CA VAL A 149 -9.99 -11.20 -4.71
C VAL A 149 -8.78 -10.64 -5.44
N LEU A 150 -7.64 -10.55 -4.75
CA LEU A 150 -6.34 -10.40 -5.41
C LEU A 150 -5.58 -11.71 -5.25
N ILE A 151 -5.09 -12.30 -6.34
CA ILE A 151 -4.39 -13.59 -6.34
C ILE A 151 -3.26 -13.60 -7.36
N GLY A 152 -2.10 -14.12 -6.96
CA GLY A 152 -0.98 -14.43 -7.85
C GLY A 152 0.35 -13.86 -7.36
N PRO A 153 1.41 -13.98 -8.18
CA PRO A 153 2.69 -13.35 -7.92
C PRO A 153 2.64 -11.87 -8.32
N ILE A 154 2.68 -10.95 -7.34
CA ILE A 154 2.42 -9.51 -7.59
C ILE A 154 3.66 -8.65 -7.30
N GLU A 155 4.13 -8.64 -6.05
CA GLU A 155 5.18 -7.71 -5.61
C GLU A 155 6.57 -8.36 -5.62
N SER A 156 7.60 -7.58 -5.98
CA SER A 156 8.99 -8.02 -5.96
C SER A 156 9.79 -7.61 -4.73
N TYR A 157 9.19 -6.93 -3.76
CA TYR A 157 9.86 -6.41 -2.56
C TYR A 157 10.59 -7.47 -1.72
N ASN A 158 10.20 -8.74 -1.83
CA ASN A 158 10.84 -9.83 -1.11
C ASN A 158 12.01 -10.46 -1.85
N ASP A 159 12.23 -10.13 -3.13
CA ASP A 159 13.44 -10.49 -3.84
C ASP A 159 14.57 -9.51 -3.46
N SER A 160 15.27 -9.81 -2.36
CA SER A 160 16.42 -9.02 -1.92
C SER A 160 17.66 -9.20 -2.80
N PHE A 161 17.66 -10.17 -3.73
CA PHE A 161 18.82 -10.46 -4.56
C PHE A 161 18.85 -9.57 -5.81
N MET A 162 17.76 -9.56 -6.59
CA MET A 162 17.66 -8.76 -7.81
C MET A 162 16.47 -7.78 -7.84
N GLY A 163 15.49 -7.92 -6.95
CA GLY A 163 14.25 -7.11 -6.97
C GLY A 163 13.33 -7.40 -8.16
N ILE A 164 13.47 -8.55 -8.81
CA ILE A 164 12.78 -8.93 -10.05
C ILE A 164 11.65 -9.93 -9.78
N LYS A 165 11.91 -10.94 -8.95
CA LYS A 165 11.01 -12.09 -8.73
C LYS A 165 9.83 -11.70 -7.87
N ARG A 166 8.64 -12.16 -8.25
CA ARG A 166 7.39 -11.77 -7.59
C ARG A 166 6.91 -12.83 -6.61
N SER A 167 6.55 -12.38 -5.42
CA SER A 167 6.00 -13.25 -4.37
C SER A 167 4.52 -13.49 -4.56
N TYR A 168 4.08 -14.72 -4.27
CA TYR A 168 2.66 -15.05 -4.23
C TYR A 168 1.97 -14.31 -3.09
N GLN A 169 0.84 -13.69 -3.40
CA GLN A 169 -0.02 -13.05 -2.43
C GLN A 169 -1.49 -13.32 -2.70
N TYR A 170 -2.26 -13.23 -1.64
CA TYR A 170 -3.69 -13.42 -1.70
C TYR A 170 -4.40 -12.51 -0.70
N SER A 171 -5.52 -11.96 -1.14
CA SER A 171 -6.49 -11.34 -0.25
C SER A 171 -7.91 -11.58 -0.72
N LEU A 172 -8.75 -12.01 0.22
CA LEU A 172 -10.19 -12.15 0.07
C LEU A 172 -10.89 -11.05 0.86
N ARG A 173 -11.81 -10.36 0.20
CA ARG A 173 -12.36 -9.10 0.68
C ARG A 173 -13.83 -8.95 0.34
N VAL A 174 -14.53 -8.16 1.14
CA VAL A 174 -15.93 -7.78 0.91
C VAL A 174 -16.08 -6.27 0.95
N LEU A 175 -16.83 -5.73 -0.02
CA LEU A 175 -17.10 -4.31 -0.20
C LEU A 175 -17.85 -3.70 0.98
N ARG A 176 -17.38 -2.53 1.41
CA ARG A 176 -18.13 -1.60 2.25
C ARG A 176 -18.68 -0.47 1.37
N ASN A 177 -19.96 -0.55 1.03
CA ASN A 177 -20.58 0.36 0.06
C ASN A 177 -20.58 1.82 0.52
N TYR A 178 -20.94 2.08 1.79
CA TYR A 178 -21.03 3.44 2.32
C TYR A 178 -19.66 4.12 2.34
N GLU A 179 -18.66 3.45 2.91
CA GLU A 179 -17.30 3.97 2.98
C GLU A 179 -16.66 4.09 1.59
N THR A 180 -16.96 3.18 0.66
CA THR A 180 -16.50 3.31 -0.73
C THR A 180 -17.06 4.58 -1.38
N GLN A 181 -18.34 4.88 -1.18
CA GLN A 181 -18.96 6.12 -1.69
C GLN A 181 -18.35 7.37 -1.04
N GLU A 182 -18.05 7.33 0.27
CA GLU A 182 -17.35 8.43 0.95
C GLU A 182 -15.99 8.70 0.31
N VAL A 183 -15.18 7.65 0.06
CA VAL A 183 -13.85 7.79 -0.58
C VAL A 183 -13.94 8.24 -2.04
N GLU A 184 -14.95 7.77 -2.78
CA GLU A 184 -15.23 8.27 -4.13
C GLU A 184 -15.55 9.77 -4.11
N GLU A 185 -16.35 10.25 -3.15
CA GLU A 185 -16.67 11.67 -3.03
C GLU A 185 -15.45 12.49 -2.60
N MET A 186 -14.63 11.97 -1.66
CA MET A 186 -13.34 12.57 -1.33
C MET A 186 -12.47 12.75 -2.59
N THR A 187 -12.36 11.69 -3.38
CA THR A 187 -11.57 11.72 -4.62
C THR A 187 -12.13 12.72 -5.63
N LYS A 188 -13.45 12.84 -5.76
CA LYS A 188 -14.08 13.84 -6.63
C LYS A 188 -13.77 15.27 -6.17
N ILE A 189 -13.78 15.55 -4.87
CA ILE A 189 -13.43 16.87 -4.32
C ILE A 189 -11.99 17.22 -4.68
N VAL A 190 -11.02 16.33 -4.39
CA VAL A 190 -9.62 16.50 -4.82
C VAL A 190 -9.52 16.67 -6.35
N GLY A 191 -10.34 15.92 -7.07
CA GLY A 191 -10.44 15.92 -8.53
C GLY A 191 -10.84 17.26 -9.14
N LYS A 192 -11.77 17.99 -8.51
CA LYS A 192 -12.32 19.27 -9.00
C LYS A 192 -11.39 20.46 -8.75
N LEU A 193 -10.43 20.31 -7.84
CA LEU A 193 -9.59 21.41 -7.38
C LEU A 193 -8.35 21.54 -8.27
N GLY A 194 -8.45 22.36 -9.32
CA GLY A 194 -7.31 22.68 -10.19
C GLY A 194 -6.08 23.19 -9.41
N ILE A 195 -6.30 23.86 -8.27
CA ILE A 195 -5.22 24.33 -7.36
C ILE A 195 -4.45 23.19 -6.69
N LEU A 196 -5.07 22.01 -6.54
CA LEU A 196 -4.44 20.82 -5.99
C LEU A 196 -3.86 19.93 -7.08
N LYS A 197 -4.20 20.12 -8.36
CA LYS A 197 -3.66 19.32 -9.45
C LYS A 197 -2.54 20.07 -10.16
N PRO A 198 -1.27 19.67 -9.97
CA PRO A 198 -0.19 20.21 -10.78
C PRO A 198 -0.49 19.95 -12.25
N SER A 199 -0.45 20.99 -13.08
CA SER A 199 -0.87 20.93 -14.49
C SER A 199 -0.10 19.88 -15.31
N LYS A 200 1.13 19.55 -14.89
CA LYS A 200 2.00 18.54 -15.51
C LYS A 200 1.74 17.11 -15.03
N SER A 201 0.83 16.88 -14.09
CA SER A 201 0.59 15.53 -13.57
C SER A 201 -0.02 14.60 -14.64
N VAL A 202 0.47 13.36 -14.72
CA VAL A 202 -0.06 12.32 -15.61
C VAL A 202 -1.49 11.96 -15.24
N ALA A 203 -1.77 11.84 -13.94
CA ALA A 203 -3.08 11.45 -13.44
C ALA A 203 -4.16 12.52 -13.71
N ALA A 204 -3.77 13.79 -13.89
CA ALA A 204 -4.68 14.84 -14.32
C ALA A 204 -5.33 14.57 -15.71
N LYS A 205 -4.72 13.70 -16.52
CA LYS A 205 -5.24 13.29 -17.84
C LYS A 205 -6.05 11.99 -17.82
N LEU A 206 -6.10 11.29 -16.69
CA LEU A 206 -6.90 10.07 -16.57
C LEU A 206 -8.39 10.43 -16.48
N LYS A 207 -9.21 9.72 -17.24
CA LYS A 207 -10.66 9.78 -17.08
C LYS A 207 -11.06 9.14 -15.75
N SER A 208 -12.10 9.67 -15.10
CA SER A 208 -12.52 9.23 -13.77
C SER A 208 -12.93 7.75 -13.72
N ASP A 209 -13.47 7.19 -14.81
CA ASP A 209 -13.83 5.78 -14.95
C ASP A 209 -12.63 4.82 -14.93
N LYS A 210 -11.41 5.34 -15.11
CA LYS A 210 -10.16 4.57 -14.97
C LYS A 210 -9.60 4.56 -13.55
N ILE A 211 -10.19 5.28 -12.59
CA ILE A 211 -9.81 5.23 -11.18
C ILE A 211 -10.89 4.45 -10.45
N LYS A 212 -10.55 3.25 -9.98
CA LYS A 212 -11.44 2.40 -9.21
C LYS A 212 -11.08 2.48 -7.74
N ILE A 213 -12.09 2.71 -6.93
CA ILE A 213 -11.94 2.84 -5.49
C ILE A 213 -12.79 1.78 -4.84
N ARG A 214 -12.23 1.17 -3.80
CA ARG A 214 -12.93 0.24 -2.91
C ARG A 214 -12.45 0.44 -1.50
N VAL A 215 -13.39 0.41 -0.57
CA VAL A 215 -13.12 0.18 0.84
C VAL A 215 -13.67 -1.19 1.15
N ASP A 216 -12.81 -2.08 1.60
CA ASP A 216 -13.15 -3.48 1.82
C ASP A 216 -12.87 -3.88 3.27
N ASP A 217 -13.72 -4.72 3.85
CA ASP A 217 -13.32 -5.56 4.98
C ASP A 217 -12.56 -6.77 4.44
N VAL A 218 -11.39 -7.04 5.00
CA VAL A 218 -10.57 -8.19 4.65
C VAL A 218 -11.05 -9.40 5.42
N LEU A 219 -11.34 -10.50 4.76
CA LEU A 219 -11.64 -11.76 5.43
C LEU A 219 -10.36 -12.55 5.68
N MET A 220 -9.49 -12.59 4.67
CA MET A 220 -8.27 -13.38 4.68
C MET A 220 -7.14 -12.66 3.95
N PHE A 221 -5.96 -12.62 4.57
CA PHE A 221 -4.69 -12.45 3.90
C PHE A 221 -3.92 -13.77 3.89
N ALA A 222 -3.45 -14.16 2.70
CA ALA A 222 -2.56 -15.30 2.49
C ALA A 222 -1.36 -14.90 1.63
N GLY A 223 -0.41 -15.83 1.50
CA GLY A 223 0.91 -15.57 0.95
C GLY A 223 1.63 -14.39 1.63
N ARG A 224 2.36 -13.58 0.84
CA ARG A 224 3.09 -12.38 1.32
C ARG A 224 2.25 -11.43 2.17
N GLN A 225 0.97 -11.26 1.84
CA GLN A 225 0.10 -10.32 2.56
C GLN A 225 -0.24 -10.77 3.97
N ALA A 226 -0.13 -12.08 4.28
CA ALA A 226 -0.37 -12.61 5.61
C ALA A 226 0.62 -12.05 6.65
N GLY A 227 1.89 -11.87 6.25
CA GLY A 227 2.92 -11.29 7.12
C GLY A 227 2.90 -9.76 7.17
N SER A 228 2.66 -9.11 6.03
CA SER A 228 2.72 -7.64 5.95
C SER A 228 1.44 -6.94 6.42
N ARG A 229 0.28 -7.62 6.35
CA ARG A 229 -1.06 -7.11 6.71
C ARG A 229 -1.24 -5.68 6.21
N PRO A 230 -1.21 -5.43 4.90
CA PRO A 230 -1.25 -4.06 4.36
C PRO A 230 -2.50 -3.30 4.85
N SER A 231 -2.43 -1.97 4.85
CA SER A 231 -3.59 -1.10 5.16
C SER A 231 -4.40 -0.77 3.90
N SER A 232 -3.75 -0.88 2.74
CA SER A 232 -4.27 -0.50 1.43
C SER A 232 -3.40 -1.13 0.34
N THR A 233 -3.89 -1.08 -0.91
CA THR A 233 -3.11 -1.34 -2.12
C THR A 233 -3.54 -0.38 -3.22
N ASN A 234 -2.57 0.12 -3.98
CA ASN A 234 -2.77 0.95 -5.16
C ASN A 234 -2.02 0.31 -6.33
N LEU A 235 -2.77 -0.25 -7.29
CA LEU A 235 -2.20 -1.00 -8.41
C LEU A 235 -2.70 -0.45 -9.75
N PRO A 236 -1.90 -0.54 -10.83
CA PRO A 236 -0.53 -1.05 -10.87
C PRO A 236 0.51 0.04 -10.58
N ASN A 237 1.72 -0.38 -10.22
CA ASN A 237 2.86 0.54 -10.05
C ASN A 237 3.40 1.09 -11.39
N ASN A 238 3.23 0.36 -12.50
CA ASN A 238 3.77 0.73 -13.80
C ASN A 238 2.93 1.85 -14.48
N PRO A 239 3.52 3.01 -14.82
CA PRO A 239 2.80 4.13 -15.45
C PRO A 239 2.12 3.80 -16.80
N GLU A 240 2.72 2.96 -17.64
CA GLU A 240 2.12 2.54 -18.92
C GLU A 240 0.86 1.71 -18.69
N TRP A 241 0.87 0.87 -17.65
CA TRP A 241 -0.30 0.09 -17.28
C TRP A 241 -1.36 0.98 -16.62
N VAL A 242 -0.97 2.00 -15.85
CA VAL A 242 -1.90 3.01 -15.33
C VAL A 242 -2.62 3.71 -16.47
N GLU A 243 -1.90 4.14 -17.51
CA GLU A 243 -2.48 4.80 -18.68
C GLU A 243 -3.45 3.87 -19.44
N LYS A 244 -3.08 2.61 -19.61
CA LYS A 244 -3.85 1.63 -20.39
C LYS A 244 -5.05 1.04 -19.64
N TYR A 245 -4.84 0.59 -18.40
CA TYR A 245 -5.81 -0.20 -17.62
C TYR A 245 -6.42 0.57 -16.44
N GLY A 246 -5.91 1.77 -16.15
CA GLY A 246 -6.34 2.56 -15.00
C GLY A 246 -5.62 2.17 -13.71
N THR A 247 -6.15 2.68 -12.60
CA THR A 247 -5.64 2.44 -11.25
C THR A 247 -6.78 1.91 -10.36
N LYS A 248 -6.47 0.93 -9.52
CA LYS A 248 -7.38 0.39 -8.52
C LYS A 248 -6.79 0.63 -7.13
N ILE A 249 -7.45 1.50 -6.37
CA ILE A 249 -7.17 1.79 -4.97
C ILE A 249 -8.12 0.93 -4.13
N VAL A 250 -7.56 0.14 -3.24
CA VAL A 250 -8.32 -0.67 -2.28
C VAL A 250 -7.83 -0.36 -0.88
N VAL A 251 -8.72 0.13 -0.02
CA VAL A 251 -8.46 0.38 1.41
C VAL A 251 -8.99 -0.78 2.22
N TYR A 252 -8.17 -1.32 3.11
CA TYR A 252 -8.50 -2.48 3.94
C TYR A 252 -8.96 -2.02 5.31
N HIS A 253 -10.27 -1.78 5.45
CA HIS A 253 -10.88 -1.11 6.59
C HIS A 253 -10.53 -1.77 7.93
N ASN A 254 -10.91 -3.04 8.13
CA ASN A 254 -10.61 -3.76 9.38
C ASN A 254 -9.11 -3.95 9.67
N SER A 255 -8.27 -4.16 8.64
CA SER A 255 -6.81 -4.24 8.77
C SER A 255 -6.22 -2.92 9.29
N LEU A 256 -6.70 -1.79 8.75
CA LEU A 256 -6.29 -0.46 9.16
C LEU A 256 -6.69 -0.18 10.62
N PHE A 257 -7.94 -0.47 10.99
CA PHE A 257 -8.42 -0.30 12.36
C PHE A 257 -7.64 -1.17 13.34
N TRP A 258 -7.36 -2.43 12.97
CA TRP A 258 -6.51 -3.31 13.78
C TRP A 258 -5.09 -2.73 13.99
N LYS A 259 -4.47 -2.16 12.96
CA LYS A 259 -3.17 -1.50 13.09
C LYS A 259 -3.22 -0.27 13.97
N PHE A 260 -4.27 0.54 13.85
CA PHE A 260 -4.44 1.68 14.73
C PHE A 260 -4.48 1.22 16.19
N GLU A 261 -5.33 0.24 16.49
CA GLU A 261 -5.48 -0.32 17.83
C GLU A 261 -4.20 -0.89 18.42
N THR A 262 -3.47 -1.65 17.63
CA THR A 262 -2.32 -2.44 18.12
C THR A 262 -1.00 -1.68 18.04
N GLN A 263 -0.87 -0.66 17.19
CA GLN A 263 0.42 -0.01 16.91
C GLN A 263 0.40 1.49 17.17
N LEU A 264 -0.67 2.18 16.77
CA LEU A 264 -0.69 3.65 16.74
C LEU A 264 -1.36 4.27 17.97
N LYS A 265 -2.43 3.66 18.50
CA LYS A 265 -3.24 4.20 19.59
C LYS A 265 -2.40 4.65 20.79
N GLN A 266 -1.38 3.87 21.12
CA GLN A 266 -0.47 4.17 22.21
C GLN A 266 0.15 5.57 22.07
N TYR A 267 0.50 5.99 20.85
CA TYR A 267 1.16 7.26 20.56
C TYR A 267 0.25 8.48 20.78
N LEU A 268 -1.06 8.31 20.93
CA LEU A 268 -1.94 9.42 21.32
C LEU A 268 -1.48 10.08 22.63
N LYS A 269 -0.81 9.34 23.52
CA LYS A 269 -0.29 9.87 24.79
C LYS A 269 0.85 10.89 24.63
N THR A 270 1.49 10.98 23.45
CA THR A 270 2.52 12.00 23.20
C THR A 270 1.92 13.37 22.92
N VAL A 271 0.66 13.42 22.51
CA VAL A 271 -0.05 14.68 22.28
C VAL A 271 -0.71 15.08 23.60
N LYS A 272 -0.40 16.29 24.09
CA LYS A 272 -0.99 16.82 25.32
C LYS A 272 -2.50 16.79 25.14
N LYS A 273 -3.20 16.18 26.11
CA LYS A 273 -4.66 15.96 26.10
C LYS A 273 -5.38 17.16 25.49
N PHE A 274 -5.94 16.95 24.32
CA PHE A 274 -6.94 17.81 23.74
C PHE A 274 -8.26 17.03 23.79
N ASP A 275 -9.17 17.55 24.62
CA ASP A 275 -10.53 17.08 24.84
C ASP A 275 -10.70 15.70 25.50
N ALA A 276 -11.67 15.62 26.43
CA ALA A 276 -12.16 14.36 26.99
C ALA A 276 -13.12 13.63 26.01
N ASN A 277 -13.63 14.34 25.01
CA ASN A 277 -14.60 13.82 24.02
C ASN A 277 -13.95 13.13 22.80
N ARG A 278 -12.62 13.22 22.62
CA ARG A 278 -11.94 12.51 21.54
C ARG A 278 -11.82 11.03 21.86
N THR A 279 -12.80 10.29 21.38
CA THR A 279 -12.88 8.84 21.58
C THR A 279 -11.82 8.11 20.77
N LYS A 280 -11.56 6.88 21.20
CA LYS A 280 -10.76 5.90 20.45
C LYS A 280 -11.26 5.75 19.01
N GLU A 281 -12.57 5.75 18.84
CA GLU A 281 -13.28 5.61 17.56
C GLU A 281 -12.99 6.81 16.66
N ALA A 282 -13.06 8.03 17.18
CA ALA A 282 -12.77 9.24 16.41
C ALA A 282 -11.34 9.25 15.86
N MET A 283 -10.35 8.89 16.70
CA MET A 283 -8.96 8.81 16.26
C MET A 283 -8.69 7.65 15.28
N SER A 284 -9.39 6.53 15.42
CA SER A 284 -9.32 5.44 14.44
C SER A 284 -9.89 5.88 13.08
N GLN A 285 -11.01 6.63 13.09
CA GLN A 285 -11.59 7.23 11.88
C GLN A 285 -10.68 8.29 11.26
N ALA A 286 -10.00 9.10 12.07
CA ALA A 286 -9.00 10.06 11.59
C ALA A 286 -7.80 9.35 10.93
N ASN A 287 -7.32 8.26 11.52
CA ASN A 287 -6.27 7.43 10.90
C ASN A 287 -6.75 6.76 9.60
N TYR A 288 -8.01 6.32 9.55
CA TYR A 288 -8.62 5.82 8.32
C TYR A 288 -8.59 6.87 7.21
N ARG A 289 -9.06 8.09 7.50
CA ARG A 289 -9.02 9.21 6.55
C ARG A 289 -7.61 9.57 6.14
N LEU A 290 -6.63 9.50 7.05
CA LEU A 290 -5.22 9.73 6.72
C LEU A 290 -4.74 8.79 5.61
N ILE A 291 -4.96 7.48 5.77
CA ILE A 291 -4.54 6.49 4.77
C ILE A 291 -5.33 6.64 3.48
N VAL A 292 -6.64 6.90 3.56
CA VAL A 292 -7.47 7.16 2.37
C VAL A 292 -6.89 8.34 1.57
N LEU A 293 -6.62 9.46 2.22
CA LEU A 293 -6.13 10.66 1.57
C LEU A 293 -4.71 10.49 1.02
N HIS A 294 -3.86 9.70 1.70
CA HIS A 294 -2.56 9.27 1.19
C HIS A 294 -2.73 8.51 -0.13
N GLU A 295 -3.61 7.52 -0.20
CA GLU A 295 -3.82 6.72 -1.41
C GLU A 295 -4.42 7.53 -2.56
N ILE A 296 -5.33 8.47 -2.26
CA ILE A 296 -5.84 9.43 -3.23
C ILE A 296 -4.70 10.29 -3.78
N ALA A 297 -3.83 10.81 -2.91
CA ALA A 297 -2.69 11.63 -3.28
C ALA A 297 -1.72 10.87 -4.20
N GLU A 298 -1.36 9.63 -3.85
CA GLU A 298 -0.58 8.71 -4.70
C GLU A 298 -1.24 8.52 -6.07
N GLY A 299 -2.56 8.35 -6.09
CA GLY A 299 -3.32 8.17 -7.32
C GLY A 299 -3.33 9.40 -8.25
N VAL A 300 -3.33 10.63 -7.69
CA VAL A 300 -3.59 11.86 -8.45
C VAL A 300 -2.36 12.76 -8.66
N VAL A 301 -1.26 12.57 -7.92
CA VAL A 301 -0.04 13.38 -8.02
C VAL A 301 1.12 12.54 -8.55
N LYS A 302 1.13 12.31 -9.87
CA LYS A 302 2.22 11.57 -10.57
C LYS A 302 2.85 12.42 -11.67
N PHE A 303 4.18 12.42 -11.80
CA PHE A 303 4.90 13.11 -12.88
C PHE A 303 5.83 12.16 -13.63
N ARG A 304 6.15 12.47 -14.90
CA ARG A 304 7.06 11.65 -15.70
C ARG A 304 8.53 11.94 -15.34
N GLY A 305 9.35 10.88 -15.29
CA GLY A 305 10.81 10.98 -15.16
C GLY A 305 11.29 11.43 -13.79
N MET A 306 10.47 11.30 -12.74
CA MET A 306 10.86 11.62 -11.37
C MET A 306 11.98 10.70 -10.89
N GLU A 307 11.94 9.42 -11.24
CA GLU A 307 12.92 8.40 -10.87
C GLU A 307 14.32 8.80 -11.32
N ARG A 308 14.45 9.28 -12.56
CA ARG A 308 15.72 9.75 -13.12
C ARG A 308 16.17 11.06 -12.48
N ARG A 309 15.25 12.00 -12.21
CA ARG A 309 15.60 13.34 -11.70
C ARG A 309 15.94 13.36 -10.22
N LEU A 310 15.19 12.62 -9.41
CA LEU A 310 15.28 12.63 -7.94
C LEU A 310 16.20 11.54 -7.39
N GLY A 311 16.57 10.55 -8.22
CA GLY A 311 17.51 9.50 -7.84
C GLY A 311 17.09 8.79 -6.55
N GLU A 312 18.00 8.73 -5.58
CA GLU A 312 17.78 8.09 -4.27
C GLU A 312 16.67 8.74 -3.42
N TYR A 313 16.26 9.99 -3.73
CA TYR A 313 15.24 10.71 -2.98
C TYR A 313 13.81 10.45 -3.47
N ILE A 314 13.64 9.67 -4.55
CA ILE A 314 12.33 9.45 -5.16
C ILE A 314 11.29 8.91 -4.18
N ASP A 315 11.64 7.85 -3.44
CA ASP A 315 10.69 7.17 -2.56
C ASP A 315 10.31 8.05 -1.38
N VAL A 316 11.28 8.69 -0.72
CA VAL A 316 11.01 9.58 0.42
C VAL A 316 10.18 10.80 0.00
N ILE A 317 10.42 11.38 -1.18
CA ILE A 317 9.66 12.52 -1.69
C ILE A 317 8.24 12.10 -2.07
N ARG A 318 8.08 10.97 -2.76
CA ARG A 318 6.78 10.45 -3.20
C ARG A 318 5.87 10.17 -1.98
N GLU A 319 6.39 9.47 -0.99
CA GLU A 319 5.65 9.10 0.21
C GLU A 319 5.32 10.32 1.09
N LEU A 320 6.29 11.22 1.30
CA LEU A 320 6.04 12.46 2.04
C LEU A 320 5.01 13.34 1.33
N ASN A 321 5.02 13.38 -0.01
CA ASN A 321 3.98 14.05 -0.76
C ASN A 321 2.62 13.43 -0.48
N ALA A 322 2.49 12.11 -0.58
CA ALA A 322 1.21 11.44 -0.38
C ALA A 322 0.61 11.79 0.98
N ASP A 323 1.41 11.78 2.05
CA ASP A 323 0.95 12.16 3.39
C ASP A 323 0.59 13.65 3.50
N LEU A 324 1.49 14.56 3.13
CA LEU A 324 1.27 16.00 3.31
C LEU A 324 0.20 16.55 2.38
N PHE A 325 0.21 16.14 1.11
CA PHE A 325 -0.80 16.53 0.13
C PHE A 325 -2.17 15.95 0.51
N GLY A 326 -2.21 14.68 0.95
CA GLY A 326 -3.43 14.05 1.44
C GLY A 326 -4.05 14.87 2.58
N VAL A 327 -3.28 15.16 3.63
CA VAL A 327 -3.74 15.98 4.76
C VAL A 327 -4.11 17.41 4.35
N ARG A 328 -3.33 18.04 3.47
CA ARG A 328 -3.66 19.36 2.91
C ARG A 328 -5.01 19.37 2.20
N SER A 329 -5.30 18.33 1.43
CA SER A 329 -6.54 18.23 0.67
C SER A 329 -7.78 18.13 1.57
N ALA A 330 -7.64 17.68 2.81
CA ALA A 330 -8.74 17.56 3.78
C ALA A 330 -9.44 18.90 4.08
N LYS A 331 -8.76 20.04 3.97
CA LYS A 331 -9.38 21.38 4.09
C LYS A 331 -10.57 21.56 3.15
N TYR A 332 -10.44 21.06 1.93
CA TYR A 332 -11.49 21.21 0.94
C TYR A 332 -12.65 20.25 1.20
N HIS A 333 -12.40 19.11 1.84
CA HIS A 333 -13.46 18.24 2.33
C HIS A 333 -14.26 18.93 3.45
N VAL A 334 -13.60 19.73 4.31
CA VAL A 334 -14.29 20.61 5.27
C VAL A 334 -15.15 21.66 4.57
N LEU A 335 -14.59 22.37 3.58
CA LEU A 335 -15.30 23.40 2.83
C LEU A 335 -16.52 22.86 2.05
N ASN A 336 -16.48 21.58 1.66
CA ASN A 336 -17.59 20.90 0.98
C ASN A 336 -18.54 20.17 1.96
N GLY A 337 -18.34 20.32 3.27
CA GLY A 337 -19.20 19.72 4.29
C GLY A 337 -19.08 18.20 4.44
N LEU A 338 -18.08 17.56 3.82
CA LEU A 338 -17.88 16.11 3.91
C LEU A 338 -17.30 15.69 5.26
N ILE A 339 -16.45 16.52 5.85
CA ILE A 339 -15.93 16.33 7.22
C ILE A 339 -16.02 17.64 8.01
N SER A 340 -16.11 17.56 9.34
CA SER A 340 -16.12 18.74 10.20
C SER A 340 -14.71 19.32 10.41
N LEU A 341 -14.62 20.57 10.88
CA LEU A 341 -13.35 21.16 11.34
C LEU A 341 -12.72 20.35 12.48
N GLU A 342 -13.55 19.78 13.35
CA GLU A 342 -13.10 18.91 14.44
C GLU A 342 -12.43 17.64 13.89
N GLN A 343 -13.07 16.96 12.93
CA GLN A 343 -12.50 15.78 12.25
C GLN A 343 -11.22 16.12 11.49
N TYR A 344 -11.10 17.33 10.93
CA TYR A 344 -9.85 17.79 10.34
C TYR A 344 -8.74 17.97 11.40
N ASN A 345 -9.07 18.53 12.57
CA ASN A 345 -8.11 18.63 13.68
C ASN A 345 -7.71 17.24 14.21
N GLU A 346 -8.62 16.27 14.22
CA GLU A 346 -8.30 14.87 14.55
C GLU A 346 -7.38 14.24 13.51
N LEU A 347 -7.60 14.50 12.22
CA LEU A 347 -6.72 14.07 11.13
C LEU A 347 -5.30 14.63 11.29
N LEU A 348 -5.16 15.90 11.68
CA LEU A 348 -3.86 16.50 11.98
C LEU A 348 -3.16 15.81 13.15
N VAL A 349 -3.90 15.40 14.18
CA VAL A 349 -3.35 14.59 15.28
C VAL A 349 -2.94 13.20 14.80
N ALA A 350 -3.78 12.54 14.00
CA ALA A 350 -3.50 11.21 13.46
C ALA A 350 -2.24 11.21 12.59
N PHE A 351 -2.05 12.25 11.76
CA PHE A 351 -0.83 12.45 10.97
C PHE A 351 0.42 12.54 11.86
N LEU A 352 0.39 13.34 12.93
CA LEU A 352 1.55 13.46 13.84
C LEU A 352 1.83 12.15 14.58
N VAL A 353 0.79 11.47 15.03
CA VAL A 353 0.92 10.16 15.70
C VAL A 353 1.52 9.11 14.75
N PHE A 354 1.04 9.07 13.51
CA PHE A 354 1.58 8.19 12.48
C PHE A 354 3.05 8.50 12.20
N ALA A 355 3.40 9.78 12.00
CA ALA A 355 4.77 10.23 11.76
C ALA A 355 5.72 9.83 12.89
N ILE A 356 5.34 10.06 14.16
CA ILE A 356 6.16 9.68 15.33
C ILE A 356 6.35 8.16 15.39
N ASN A 357 5.29 7.39 15.15
CA ASN A 357 5.39 5.93 15.10
C ASN A 357 6.39 5.48 14.03
N VAL A 358 6.30 6.01 12.80
CA VAL A 358 7.21 5.67 11.69
C VAL A 358 8.66 6.00 12.07
N CYS A 359 8.92 7.20 12.59
CA CYS A 359 10.25 7.61 13.07
C CYS A 359 10.80 6.69 14.16
N HIS A 360 9.96 6.27 15.12
CA HIS A 360 10.38 5.35 16.18
C HIS A 360 10.66 3.94 15.66
N LYS A 361 9.85 3.44 14.72
CA LYS A 361 10.08 2.14 14.06
C LYS A 361 11.39 2.13 13.27
N ALA A 362 11.73 3.22 12.59
CA ALA A 362 12.97 3.33 11.79
C ALA A 362 14.26 3.12 12.60
N LYS A 363 14.22 3.27 13.93
CA LYS A 363 15.36 2.94 14.82
C LYS A 363 15.66 1.45 14.89
N LYS A 364 14.68 0.60 14.60
CA LYS A 364 14.76 -0.86 14.70
C LYS A 364 14.72 -1.53 13.33
N GLU A 365 14.13 -0.87 12.35
CA GLU A 365 13.88 -1.41 11.01
C GLU A 365 14.48 -0.47 9.97
N ALA A 366 15.67 -0.79 9.45
CA ALA A 366 16.39 0.04 8.47
C ALA A 366 15.57 0.28 7.19
N SER A 367 14.74 -0.69 6.78
CA SER A 367 13.82 -0.57 5.65
C SER A 367 12.75 0.51 5.85
N ILE A 368 12.47 0.94 7.08
CA ILE A 368 11.51 2.02 7.37
C ILE A 368 12.18 3.41 7.29
N MET A 369 13.52 3.47 7.34
CA MET A 369 14.24 4.75 7.33
C MET A 369 13.91 5.61 6.10
N VAL A 370 13.71 4.99 4.94
CA VAL A 370 13.34 5.71 3.70
C VAL A 370 12.06 6.56 3.89
N TYR A 371 11.08 6.09 4.66
CA TYR A 371 9.87 6.83 4.97
C TYR A 371 10.08 7.84 6.11
N ALA A 372 10.81 7.45 7.16
CA ALA A 372 11.02 8.27 8.35
C ALA A 372 11.75 9.59 8.07
N ARG A 373 12.67 9.61 7.08
CA ARG A 373 13.38 10.84 6.65
C ARG A 373 12.43 11.99 6.32
N GLY A 374 11.35 11.70 5.57
CA GLY A 374 10.35 12.69 5.22
C GLY A 374 9.61 13.24 6.46
N PHE A 375 9.28 12.36 7.40
CA PHE A 375 8.65 12.77 8.65
C PHE A 375 9.56 13.57 9.57
N TYR A 376 10.86 13.28 9.63
CA TYR A 376 11.82 14.13 10.35
C TYR A 376 11.82 15.56 9.80
N LEU A 377 11.89 15.69 8.47
CA LEU A 377 11.83 16.99 7.78
C LEU A 377 10.56 17.76 8.16
N ALA A 378 9.39 17.13 7.99
CA ALA A 378 8.12 17.79 8.26
C ALA A 378 8.00 18.18 9.74
N PHE A 379 8.30 17.25 10.64
CA PHE A 379 8.22 17.49 12.08
C PHE A 379 9.15 18.61 12.55
N ASN A 380 10.40 18.62 12.09
CA ASN A 380 11.36 19.66 12.43
C ASN A 380 10.94 21.04 11.90
N TYR A 381 10.35 21.09 10.72
CA TYR A 381 9.75 22.31 10.19
C TYR A 381 8.64 22.84 11.13
N PHE A 382 7.70 21.98 11.51
CA PHE A 382 6.57 22.35 12.38
C PHE A 382 7.00 22.77 13.80
N VAL A 383 8.07 22.18 14.32
CA VAL A 383 8.65 22.60 15.61
C VAL A 383 9.33 23.96 15.48
N LYS A 384 10.16 24.16 14.45
CA LYS A 384 10.89 25.41 14.23
C LYS A 384 9.95 26.58 13.96
N SER A 385 8.86 26.34 13.25
CA SER A 385 7.83 27.35 13.00
C SER A 385 7.00 27.67 14.24
N LYS A 386 7.00 26.79 15.26
CA LYS A 386 6.11 26.81 16.44
C LYS A 386 4.66 26.37 16.17
N ALA A 387 4.38 25.69 15.05
CA ALA A 387 3.10 24.97 14.89
C ALA A 387 2.96 23.81 15.89
N ILE A 388 4.09 23.20 16.25
CA ILE A 388 4.20 22.18 17.29
C ILE A 388 5.11 22.70 18.39
N LEU A 389 4.64 22.66 19.63
CA LEU A 389 5.42 22.98 20.81
C LEU A 389 5.68 21.71 21.62
N LEU A 390 6.94 21.49 22.00
CA LEU A 390 7.36 20.39 22.83
C LEU A 390 7.58 20.88 24.26
N LYS A 391 6.79 20.37 25.22
CA LYS A 391 6.94 20.71 26.65
C LYS A 391 6.74 19.46 27.50
N ASN A 392 7.70 19.17 28.39
CA ASN A 392 7.68 18.03 29.31
C ASN A 392 7.41 16.68 28.62
N GLY A 393 7.93 16.49 27.41
CA GLY A 393 7.71 15.27 26.61
C GLY A 393 6.35 15.19 25.92
N PHE A 394 5.52 16.24 25.97
CA PHE A 394 4.24 16.32 25.28
C PHE A 394 4.26 17.33 24.13
N ILE A 395 3.48 17.02 23.10
CA ILE A 395 3.21 17.86 21.93
C ILE A 395 1.96 18.70 22.20
N THR A 396 2.08 20.02 22.08
CA THR A 396 0.94 20.94 21.97
C THR A 396 0.88 21.44 20.53
N ILE A 397 -0.33 21.50 19.96
CA ILE A 397 -0.54 21.79 18.54
C ILE A 397 -1.28 23.13 18.41
N ASP A 398 -0.75 24.02 17.60
CA ASP A 398 -1.52 25.12 17.01
C ASP A 398 -2.10 24.60 15.68
N PHE A 399 -3.39 24.26 15.66
CA PHE A 399 -4.02 23.64 14.49
C PHE A 399 -4.03 24.54 13.27
N ALA A 400 -4.32 25.83 13.44
CA ALA A 400 -4.34 26.78 12.33
C ALA A 400 -2.94 26.93 11.73
N LYS A 401 -1.92 27.04 12.58
CA LYS A 401 -0.55 27.18 12.13
C LYS A 401 0.01 25.89 11.53
N LEU A 402 -0.24 24.73 12.14
CA LEU A 402 0.15 23.43 11.57
C LEU A 402 -0.47 23.22 10.21
N SER A 403 -1.75 23.57 10.07
CA SER A 403 -2.49 23.51 8.83
C SER A 403 -1.85 24.39 7.74
N ALA A 404 -1.41 25.61 8.07
CA ALA A 404 -0.70 26.50 7.14
C ALA A 404 0.70 25.97 6.78
N ASP A 405 1.43 25.46 7.77
CA ASP A 405 2.79 24.94 7.55
C ASP A 405 2.78 23.66 6.69
N ILE A 406 1.76 22.80 6.82
CA ILE A 406 1.55 21.65 5.93
C ILE A 406 1.39 22.11 4.48
N ASP A 407 0.68 23.22 4.22
CA ASP A 407 0.58 23.76 2.85
C ASP A 407 1.94 24.18 2.32
N VAL A 408 2.76 24.84 3.15
CA VAL A 408 4.11 25.28 2.76
C VAL A 408 4.99 24.09 2.40
N VAL A 409 5.08 23.10 3.29
CA VAL A 409 5.92 21.91 3.04
C VAL A 409 5.37 21.10 1.86
N SER A 410 4.06 20.89 1.77
CA SER A 410 3.42 20.21 0.64
C SER A 410 3.76 20.89 -0.69
N ASN A 411 3.69 22.22 -0.78
CA ASN A 411 4.05 22.95 -2.00
C ASN A 411 5.52 22.77 -2.40
N ILE A 412 6.45 22.76 -1.43
CA ILE A 412 7.88 22.51 -1.69
C ILE A 412 8.06 21.10 -2.28
N ILE A 413 7.45 20.09 -1.66
CA ILE A 413 7.57 18.69 -2.10
C ILE A 413 6.96 18.49 -3.49
N VAL A 414 5.75 19.03 -3.75
CA VAL A 414 5.13 19.00 -5.08
C VAL A 414 6.02 19.69 -6.12
N GLY A 415 6.64 20.82 -5.77
CA GLY A 415 7.58 21.52 -6.64
C GLY A 415 8.81 20.68 -7.01
N LEU A 416 9.37 19.91 -6.07
CA LEU A 416 10.44 18.95 -6.33
C LEU A 416 9.99 17.83 -7.27
N MET A 417 8.81 17.26 -7.00
CA MET A 417 8.22 16.22 -7.85
C MET A 417 7.99 16.71 -9.27
N GLU A 418 7.57 17.97 -9.44
CA GLU A 418 7.31 18.53 -10.77
C GLU A 418 8.59 18.90 -11.52
N ASN A 419 9.51 19.62 -10.88
CA ASN A 419 10.63 20.29 -11.57
C ASN A 419 12.02 20.11 -10.93
N GLY A 420 12.11 19.57 -9.70
CA GLY A 420 13.38 19.48 -8.96
C GLY A 420 14.36 18.42 -9.46
N ASN A 421 15.49 18.29 -8.78
CA ASN A 421 16.48 17.23 -9.01
C ASN A 421 17.03 16.68 -7.68
N SER A 422 17.89 15.67 -7.75
CA SER A 422 18.52 15.06 -6.56
C SER A 422 19.30 16.05 -5.70
N ASP A 423 19.91 17.09 -6.27
CA ASP A 423 20.63 18.12 -5.50
C ASP A 423 19.68 19.05 -4.76
N ASP A 424 18.56 19.44 -5.38
CA ASP A 424 17.52 20.21 -4.71
C ASP A 424 16.91 19.42 -3.55
N ALA A 425 16.66 18.13 -3.76
CA ALA A 425 16.21 17.21 -2.73
C ALA A 425 17.23 17.10 -1.59
N ARG A 426 18.50 16.82 -1.90
CA ARG A 426 19.58 16.71 -0.92
C ARG A 426 19.68 17.94 -0.03
N LYS A 427 19.69 19.16 -0.61
CA LYS A 427 19.73 20.42 0.16
C LYS A 427 18.53 20.56 1.11
N LEU A 428 17.35 20.13 0.69
CA LEU A 428 16.16 20.17 1.52
C LEU A 428 16.27 19.19 2.70
N PHE A 429 16.67 17.95 2.43
CA PHE A 429 16.80 16.90 3.45
C PHE A 429 17.94 17.20 4.43
N GLU A 430 19.15 17.56 3.97
CA GLU A 430 20.28 17.95 4.84
C GLU A 430 19.91 19.05 5.84
N ARG A 431 19.04 19.98 5.44
CA ARG A 431 18.61 21.10 6.28
C ARG A 431 17.63 20.69 7.39
N TRP A 432 16.85 19.63 7.18
CA TRP A 432 15.64 19.40 7.98
C TRP A 432 15.50 17.96 8.50
N GLU A 433 16.27 16.99 8.05
CA GLU A 433 16.05 15.57 8.39
C GLU A 433 16.68 15.10 9.71
N ASP A 434 17.23 16.02 10.52
CA ASP A 434 17.86 15.69 11.80
C ASP A 434 16.86 14.95 12.74
N PRO A 435 17.13 13.69 13.12
CA PRO A 435 16.18 12.92 13.92
C PRO A 435 16.17 13.32 15.41
N THR A 436 17.07 14.21 15.86
CA THR A 436 17.30 14.53 17.28
C THR A 436 16.04 14.98 18.03
N ILE A 437 15.19 15.81 17.40
CA ILE A 437 13.99 16.34 18.06
C ILE A 437 12.98 15.22 18.32
N VAL A 438 12.58 14.50 17.27
CA VAL A 438 11.63 13.37 17.39
C VAL A 438 12.20 12.28 18.31
N ASN A 439 13.52 12.07 18.31
CA ASN A 439 14.17 11.07 19.15
C ASN A 439 14.09 11.34 20.66
N LYS A 440 13.87 12.59 21.05
CA LYS A 440 13.67 13.00 22.46
C LYS A 440 12.23 12.80 22.94
N LEU A 441 11.29 12.53 22.03
CA LEU A 441 9.91 12.24 22.43
C LEU A 441 9.85 10.92 23.22
N PRO A 442 8.95 10.82 24.23
CA PRO A 442 8.80 9.61 25.00
C PRO A 442 8.56 8.41 24.09
N LYS A 443 9.31 7.32 24.32
CA LYS A 443 8.96 6.04 23.73
C LYS A 443 7.63 5.62 24.31
N VAL A 444 6.70 5.33 23.42
CA VAL A 444 5.40 4.82 23.80
C VAL A 444 5.42 3.32 23.57
N GLY A 445 5.39 2.56 24.68
CA GLY A 445 5.35 1.10 24.67
C GLY A 445 6.49 0.46 25.46
N LYS A 446 6.23 0.18 26.74
CA LYS A 446 6.28 -1.19 27.26
C LYS A 446 4.87 -1.51 27.73
#